data_AF-A0A7J4P0Y9-F1
#
_entry.id   AF-A0A7J4P0Y9-F1
#
_cell.length_a   1.000
_cell.length_b   1.000
_cell.length_c   1.000
_cell.angle_alpha   90.00
_cell.angle_beta   90.00
_cell.angle_gamma   90.00
#
_symmetry.space_group_name_H-M   'P 1'
#
loop_
_entity.id
_entity.type
_entity.pdbx_description
1 polymer ?
#
loop_
_entity_poly.entity_id
_entity_poly.type
_entity_poly.pdbx_seq_one_letter_code
_entity_poly.pdbx_strand_id
1 'polypeptide(L)' 'FRIADRLMEDRDDMVQKGVGWLLKEASKKHPNEVREYLIKWRPKTSGLVLRYASEKLPLDKRVLKRG' A
#
# COMPACT_ATOMS: atom_id res chain seq x y z
N PHE A 1 -5.95 -9.34 4.11
CA PHE A 1 -4.59 -8.92 3.77
C PHE A 1 -3.48 -9.78 4.41
N ARG A 2 -3.71 -11.08 4.70
CA ARG A 2 -2.82 -11.93 5.52
C ARG A 2 -1.34 -11.97 5.09
N ILE A 3 -1.06 -12.04 3.79
CA ILE A 3 0.32 -12.04 3.28
C ILE A 3 0.95 -10.65 3.38
N ALA A 4 0.22 -9.62 2.95
CA ALA A 4 0.70 -8.25 3.01
C ALA A 4 1.07 -7.86 4.45
N ASP A 5 0.27 -8.24 5.45
CA ASP A 5 0.53 -7.93 6.87
C ASP A 5 1.94 -8.35 7.34
N ARG A 6 2.48 -9.44 6.78
CA ARG A 6 3.82 -9.94 7.10
C ARG A 6 4.95 -9.18 6.40
N LEU A 7 4.63 -8.44 5.34
CA LEU A 7 5.60 -7.80 4.44
C LEU A 7 5.61 -6.27 4.57
N MET A 8 4.62 -5.66 5.24
CA MET A 8 4.46 -4.20 5.26
C MET A 8 5.61 -3.44 5.94
N GLU A 9 6.38 -4.07 6.84
CA GLU A 9 7.54 -3.46 7.52
C GLU A 9 8.89 -3.95 6.98
N ASP A 10 8.87 -4.82 5.95
CA ASP A 10 10.09 -5.34 5.35
C ASP A 10 10.90 -4.21 4.71
N ARG A 11 12.22 -4.25 4.90
CA ARG A 11 13.16 -3.22 4.43
C ARG A 11 13.75 -3.56 3.06
N ASP A 12 13.59 -4.79 2.59
CA ASP A 12 14.05 -5.19 1.27
C ASP A 12 13.24 -4.50 0.16
N ASP A 13 13.94 -3.88 -0.79
CA ASP A 13 13.35 -3.09 -1.87
C ASP A 13 12.44 -3.93 -2.78
N MET A 14 12.79 -5.19 -3.06
CA MET A 14 11.99 -6.07 -3.90
C MET A 14 10.74 -6.54 -3.18
N VAL A 15 10.81 -6.78 -1.86
CA VAL A 15 9.62 -7.08 -1.04
C VAL A 15 8.68 -5.88 -1.01
N GLN A 16 9.19 -4.67 -0.81
CA GLN A 16 8.39 -3.45 -0.81
C GLN A 16 7.69 -3.19 -2.15
N LYS A 17 8.41 -3.39 -3.27
CA LYS A 17 7.81 -3.32 -4.61
C LYS A 17 6.73 -4.39 -4.80
N GLY A 18 7.02 -5.63 -4.41
CA GLY A 18 6.09 -6.75 -4.51
C GLY A 18 4.78 -6.51 -3.77
N VAL A 19 4.84 -6.12 -2.49
CA VAL A 19 3.63 -5.83 -1.70
C VAL A 19 2.90 -4.58 -2.20
N GLY A 20 3.64 -3.56 -2.66
CA GLY A 20 3.06 -2.37 -3.30
C GLY A 20 2.27 -2.70 -4.57
N TRP A 21 2.80 -3.53 -5.45
CA TRP A 21 2.11 -3.99 -6.67
C TRP A 21 0.93 -4.91 -6.37
N LEU A 22 1.07 -5.81 -5.40
CA LEU A 22 -0.04 -6.65 -4.94
C LEU A 22 -1.24 -5.81 -4.53
N LEU A 23 -1.01 -4.77 -3.71
CA LEU A 23 -2.08 -3.89 -3.23
C LEU A 23 -2.61 -2.96 -4.35
N LYS A 24 -1.75 -2.53 -5.27
CA LYS A 24 -2.14 -1.77 -6.47
C LYS A 24 -3.13 -2.56 -7.35
N GLU A 25 -2.88 -3.85 -7.56
CA GLU A 25 -3.77 -4.69 -8.36
C GLU A 25 -5.09 -4.96 -7.62
N ALA A 26 -5.02 -5.22 -6.31
CA ALA A 26 -6.21 -5.36 -5.48
C ALA A 26 -7.08 -4.09 -5.46
N SER A 27 -6.47 -2.89 -5.48
CA SER A 27 -7.19 -1.62 -5.40
C SER A 27 -8.10 -1.37 -6.60
N LYS A 28 -7.88 -2.03 -7.73
CA LYS A 28 -8.74 -1.92 -8.92
C LYS A 28 -10.15 -2.48 -8.66
N LYS A 29 -10.26 -3.52 -7.84
CA LYS A 29 -11.53 -4.18 -7.48
C LYS A 29 -12.03 -3.79 -6.09
N HIS A 30 -11.11 -3.48 -5.17
CA HIS A 30 -11.40 -3.21 -3.75
C HIS A 30 -10.77 -1.88 -3.30
N PRO A 31 -11.16 -0.74 -3.90
CA PRO A 31 -10.48 0.53 -3.66
C PRO A 31 -10.65 1.05 -2.23
N ASN A 32 -11.81 0.82 -1.60
CA ASN A 32 -12.08 1.33 -0.25
C ASN A 32 -11.32 0.51 0.80
N GLU A 33 -11.37 -0.83 0.68
CA GLU A 33 -10.71 -1.76 1.58
C GLU A 33 -9.19 -1.61 1.52
N VAL A 34 -8.63 -1.44 0.32
CA VAL A 34 -7.20 -1.15 0.16
C VAL A 34 -6.85 0.21 0.77
N ARG A 35 -7.66 1.26 0.55
CA ARG A 35 -7.41 2.57 1.16
C ARG A 35 -7.37 2.49 2.69
N GLU A 36 -8.36 1.85 3.31
CA GLU A 36 -8.43 1.69 4.76
C GLU A 36 -7.22 0.92 5.31
N TYR A 37 -6.84 -0.15 4.61
CA TYR A 37 -5.65 -0.91 4.92
C TYR A 37 -4.36 -0.07 4.85
N LEU A 38 -4.22 0.74 3.79
CA LEU A 38 -3.06 1.64 3.63
C LEU A 38 -3.04 2.74 4.70
N ILE A 39 -4.19 3.28 5.12
CA ILE A 39 -4.27 4.26 6.22
C ILE A 39 -3.72 3.65 7.52
N LYS A 40 -4.14 2.43 7.85
CA LYS A 40 -3.65 1.70 9.04
C LYS A 40 -2.13 1.52 9.01
N TRP A 41 -1.57 1.22 7.85
CA TRP A 41 -0.14 0.94 7.68
C TRP A 41 0.74 2.17 7.44
N ARG A 42 0.14 3.30 7.05
CA ARG A 42 0.84 4.57 6.75
C ARG A 42 1.93 4.97 7.73
N PRO A 43 1.77 4.89 9.07
CA PRO A 43 2.83 5.28 9.99
C PRO A 43 4.07 4.37 9.91
N LYS A 44 3.91 3.08 9.62
CA LYS A 44 4.97 2.06 9.75
C LYS A 44 5.62 1.64 8.44
N THR A 45 4.82 1.48 7.39
CA THR A 45 5.34 1.00 6.09
C THR A 45 6.14 2.07 5.35
N SER A 46 6.89 1.69 4.32
CA SER A 46 7.69 2.63 3.53
C SER A 46 6.82 3.54 2.64
N GLY A 47 7.36 4.71 2.30
CA GLY A 47 6.70 5.58 1.31
C GLY A 47 6.58 4.95 -0.08
N LEU A 48 7.48 4.03 -0.42
CA LEU A 48 7.47 3.32 -1.70
C LEU A 48 6.27 2.39 -1.81
N VAL A 49 5.99 1.59 -0.76
CA VAL A 49 4.81 0.71 -0.70
C VAL A 49 3.52 1.52 -0.87
N LEU A 50 3.39 2.62 -0.12
CA LEU A 50 2.22 3.50 -0.19
C LEU A 50 2.02 4.11 -1.58
N ARG A 51 3.10 4.55 -2.23
CA ARG A 51 3.07 5.15 -3.57
C ARG A 51 2.58 4.15 -4.61
N TYR A 52 3.15 2.94 -4.63
CA TYR A 52 2.72 1.91 -5.59
C TYR A 52 1.29 1.47 -5.32
N ALA A 53 0.96 1.14 -4.07
CA ALA A 53 -0.37 0.66 -3.70
C ALA A 53 -1.48 1.68 -3.98
N SER A 54 -1.17 2.98 -3.90
CA SER A 54 -2.13 4.06 -4.18
C SER A 54 -2.24 4.45 -5.66
N GLU A 55 -1.43 3.89 -6.57
CA GLU A 55 -1.32 4.39 -7.95
C GLU A 55 -2.67 4.38 -8.70
N LYS A 56 -3.45 3.31 -8.52
CA LYS A 56 -4.76 3.12 -9.17
C LYS A 56 -5.94 3.57 -8.32
N LEU A 57 -5.72 4.09 -7.11
CA LEU A 57 -6.78 4.73 -6.34
C LEU A 57 -7.13 6.11 -6.94
N PRO A 58 -8.40 6.53 -6.87
CA PRO A 58 -8.80 7.92 -7.12
C PRO A 58 -7.95 8.91 -6.31
N LEU A 59 -7.72 10.11 -6.84
CA LEU A 59 -6.80 11.10 -6.25
C LEU A 59 -7.12 11.43 -4.79
N ASP A 60 -8.40 11.64 -4.48
CA ASP A 60 -8.94 11.91 -3.14
C ASP A 60 -8.82 10.71 -2.17
N LYS A 61 -8.57 9.53 -2.72
CA LYS A 61 -8.44 8.27 -1.98
C LYS A 61 -6.99 7.80 -1.80
N ARG A 62 -6.01 8.44 -2.44
CA ARG A 62 -4.60 8.06 -2.32
C ARG A 62 -4.09 8.23 -0.89
N VAL A 63 -3.23 7.30 -0.47
CA VAL A 63 -2.60 7.31 0.85
C VAL A 63 -1.09 7.39 0.65
N LEU A 64 -0.49 8.54 0.94
CA LEU A 64 0.95 8.78 0.81
C LEU A 64 1.59 9.02 2.18
N LYS A 65 2.92 8.93 2.27
CA LYS A 65 3.62 9.39 3.48
C LYS A 65 3.31 10.87 3.70
N ARG A 66 3.10 11.23 4.97
CA ARG A 66 3.16 12.63 5.39
C ARG A 66 4.65 12.94 5.60
N GLY A 67 5.10 14.06 5.04
CA GLY A 67 6.42 14.62 5.32
C GLY A 67 6.54 15.07 6.76
#